data_AF-A0A4Q9KV39-F1
#
_entry.id   AF-A0A4Q9KV39-F1
#
_cell.length_a   1.000
_cell.length_b   1.000
_cell.length_c   1.000
_cell.angle_alpha   90.00
_cell.angle_beta   90.00
_cell.angle_gamma   90.00
#
_symmetry.space_group_name_H-M   'P 1'
#
loop_
_entity.id
_entity.type
_entity.pdbx_description
1 polymer ?
#
loop_
_entity_poly.entity_id
_entity_poly.type
_entity_poly.pdbx_seq_one_letter_code
_entity_poly.pdbx_strand_id
1 'polypeptide(L)'
;MSFWDTKAFKISAVVVLGLIIFALIIIIIGYCLAGNVINNFEDDFKNVSETDRFQEHLSKIIDTNIAFFWIVKGAKIFWIADPKDNVIKIKNKKEYLRNGKKIKSFQIDQNINEETLDRANKSFRLFEFDASRFSKILQNFGFLVKFGLMFIKNHPVKEIHAAAKMFDKELNKDSRDNQTQMVILDNLDFKNITIYKLRRTEDLEYDFEGAVTYLTFEPFQINDKVCVISDFITYILEKVYKDKNETNYHIQDQC
;
A
#
# COMPACT_ATOMS: atom_id res chain seq x y z
N MET A 1 -34.83 19.93 -49.19
CA MET A 1 -33.85 18.82 -49.19
C MET A 1 -33.76 18.30 -47.75
N SER A 2 -33.96 16.99 -47.53
CA SER A 2 -33.94 16.41 -46.17
C SER A 2 -32.54 16.54 -45.56
N PHE A 3 -32.45 16.93 -44.28
CA PHE A 3 -31.19 17.06 -43.54
C PHE A 3 -30.36 15.75 -43.61
N TRP A 4 -31.04 14.61 -43.52
CA TRP A 4 -30.49 13.25 -43.55
C TRP A 4 -29.87 12.85 -44.90
N ASP A 5 -30.24 13.54 -45.98
CA ASP A 5 -29.74 13.24 -47.33
C ASP A 5 -28.51 14.07 -47.73
N THR A 6 -28.10 15.01 -46.87
CA THR A 6 -26.93 15.83 -47.13
C THR A 6 -25.64 15.00 -47.07
N LYS A 7 -24.69 15.27 -47.98
CA LYS A 7 -23.37 14.61 -47.98
C LYS A 7 -22.64 14.79 -46.64
N ALA A 8 -22.77 15.98 -46.05
CA ALA A 8 -22.19 16.29 -44.74
C ALA A 8 -22.76 15.39 -43.64
N PHE A 9 -24.09 15.19 -43.58
CA PHE A 9 -24.70 14.31 -42.59
C PHE A 9 -24.23 12.86 -42.75
N LYS A 10 -24.17 12.33 -43.98
CA LYS A 10 -23.71 10.96 -44.25
C LYS A 10 -22.25 10.73 -43.81
N ILE A 11 -21.37 11.69 -44.09
CA ILE A 11 -19.97 11.62 -43.63
C ILE A 11 -19.91 11.64 -42.09
N SER A 12 -20.62 12.58 -41.45
CA SER A 12 -20.65 12.67 -39.99
C SER A 12 -21.20 11.40 -39.33
N ALA A 13 -22.25 10.79 -39.90
CA ALA A 13 -22.83 9.55 -39.38
C ALA A 13 -21.84 8.38 -39.43
N VAL A 14 -21.07 8.24 -40.53
CA VAL A 14 -20.02 7.21 -40.65
C VAL A 14 -18.90 7.45 -39.64
N VAL A 15 -18.46 8.70 -39.47
CA VAL A 15 -17.42 9.05 -38.49
C VAL A 15 -17.89 8.73 -37.06
N VAL A 16 -19.12 9.13 -36.70
CA VAL A 16 -19.69 8.84 -35.37
C VAL A 16 -19.82 7.34 -35.14
N LEU A 17 -20.30 6.58 -36.12
CA LEU A 17 -20.39 5.13 -36.01
C LEU A 17 -19.01 4.49 -35.82
N GLY A 18 -18.00 4.95 -36.57
CA GLY A 18 -16.62 4.51 -36.40
C GLY A 18 -16.06 4.78 -35.00
N LEU A 19 -16.32 5.97 -34.45
CA LEU A 19 -15.92 6.33 -33.08
C LEU A 19 -16.63 5.46 -32.04
N ILE A 20 -17.92 5.17 -32.23
CA ILE A 20 -18.68 4.29 -31.33
C ILE A 20 -18.08 2.88 -31.34
N ILE A 21 -17.81 2.31 -32.52
CA ILE A 21 -17.20 0.98 -32.64
C ILE A 21 -15.82 0.96 -31.96
N PHE A 22 -15.00 1.98 -32.19
CA PHE A 22 -13.69 2.10 -31.55
C PHE A 22 -13.79 2.16 -30.02
N ALA A 23 -14.72 2.95 -29.49
CA ALA A 23 -14.98 3.03 -28.06
C ALA A 23 -15.44 1.67 -27.47
N LEU A 24 -16.33 0.96 -28.16
CA LEU A 24 -16.79 -0.38 -27.75
C LEU A 24 -15.65 -1.38 -27.70
N ILE A 25 -14.75 -1.38 -28.68
CA ILE A 25 -13.56 -2.25 -28.69
C ILE A 25 -12.68 -1.98 -27.46
N ILE A 26 -12.42 -0.71 -27.14
CA ILE A 26 -11.63 -0.33 -25.96
C ILE A 26 -12.31 -0.81 -24.66
N ILE A 27 -13.63 -0.66 -24.55
CA ILE A 27 -14.39 -1.12 -23.38
C ILE A 27 -14.28 -2.63 -23.23
N ILE A 28 -14.47 -3.40 -24.31
CA ILE A 28 -14.39 -4.87 -24.29
C ILE A 28 -12.99 -5.32 -23.88
N ILE A 29 -11.94 -4.76 -24.50
CA ILE A 29 -10.55 -5.09 -24.15
C ILE A 29 -10.25 -4.74 -22.69
N GLY A 30 -10.66 -3.55 -22.26
CA GLY A 30 -10.47 -3.11 -20.87
C GLY A 30 -11.15 -4.04 -19.88
N TYR A 31 -12.41 -4.44 -20.15
CA TYR A 31 -13.17 -5.37 -19.32
C TYR A 31 -12.48 -6.74 -19.22
N CYS A 32 -12.04 -7.32 -20.34
CA CYS A 32 -11.31 -8.59 -20.33
C CYS A 32 -9.99 -8.51 -19.55
N LEU A 33 -9.21 -7.45 -19.75
CA LEU A 33 -7.95 -7.26 -19.01
C LEU A 33 -8.20 -7.07 -17.51
N ALA A 34 -9.24 -6.33 -17.13
CA ALA A 34 -9.62 -6.16 -15.73
C ALA A 34 -10.04 -7.49 -15.10
N GLY A 35 -10.83 -8.31 -15.80
CA GLY A 35 -11.19 -9.66 -15.36
C GLY A 35 -9.96 -10.55 -15.14
N ASN A 36 -9.00 -10.52 -16.08
CA ASN A 36 -7.75 -11.28 -15.91
C ASN A 36 -6.94 -10.81 -14.69
N VAL A 37 -6.86 -9.50 -14.44
CA VAL A 37 -6.18 -8.97 -13.24
C VAL A 37 -6.88 -9.40 -11.96
N ILE A 38 -8.22 -9.40 -11.95
CA ILE A 38 -9.01 -9.87 -10.81
C ILE A 38 -8.74 -11.35 -10.54
N ASN A 39 -8.91 -12.21 -11.54
CA ASN A 39 -8.72 -13.66 -11.38
C ASN A 39 -7.31 -13.99 -10.91
N ASN A 40 -6.28 -13.40 -11.54
CA ASN A 40 -4.89 -13.60 -11.12
C ASN A 40 -4.65 -13.14 -9.68
N PHE A 41 -5.30 -12.04 -9.26
CA PHE A 41 -5.21 -11.57 -7.89
C PHE A 41 -5.91 -12.52 -6.92
N GLU A 42 -7.13 -12.98 -7.22
CA GLU A 42 -7.88 -13.89 -6.34
C GLU A 42 -7.14 -15.22 -6.16
N ASP A 43 -6.55 -15.76 -7.24
CA ASP A 43 -5.73 -16.97 -7.21
C ASP A 43 -4.45 -16.77 -6.38
N ASP A 44 -3.70 -15.68 -6.62
CA ASP A 44 -2.48 -15.35 -5.87
C ASP A 44 -2.79 -15.06 -4.39
N PHE A 45 -3.87 -14.32 -4.11
CA PHE A 45 -4.33 -14.03 -2.77
C PHE A 45 -4.71 -15.32 -2.04
N LYS A 46 -5.43 -16.24 -2.68
CA LYS A 46 -5.76 -17.55 -2.10
C LYS A 46 -4.49 -18.29 -1.70
N ASN A 47 -3.56 -18.46 -2.63
CA ASN A 47 -2.29 -19.17 -2.40
C ASN A 47 -1.48 -18.55 -1.26
N VAL A 48 -1.39 -17.22 -1.20
CA VAL A 48 -0.68 -16.51 -0.13
C VAL A 48 -1.42 -16.62 1.21
N SER A 49 -2.75 -16.45 1.20
CA SER A 49 -3.57 -16.44 2.41
C SER A 49 -3.66 -17.79 3.11
N GLU A 50 -3.48 -18.90 2.39
CA GLU A 50 -3.47 -20.25 2.95
C GLU A 50 -2.14 -20.63 3.63
N THR A 51 -1.12 -19.76 3.55
CA THR A 51 0.16 -20.01 4.24
C THR A 51 0.07 -19.78 5.75
N ASP A 52 0.76 -20.61 6.53
CA ASP A 52 0.83 -20.47 8.00
C ASP A 52 1.35 -19.09 8.41
N ARG A 53 2.35 -18.57 7.68
CA ARG A 53 2.94 -17.25 7.92
C ARG A 53 1.92 -16.12 7.72
N PHE A 54 1.12 -16.17 6.66
CA PHE A 54 0.07 -15.19 6.45
C PHE A 54 -0.94 -15.22 7.60
N GLN A 55 -1.38 -16.40 8.02
CA GLN A 55 -2.32 -16.54 9.14
C GLN A 55 -1.73 -16.02 10.45
N GLU A 56 -0.45 -16.26 10.70
CA GLU A 56 0.25 -15.77 11.88
C GLU A 56 0.39 -14.24 11.88
N HIS A 57 0.77 -13.64 10.75
CA HIS A 57 0.84 -12.18 10.61
C HIS A 57 -0.54 -11.54 10.69
N LEU A 58 -1.56 -12.14 10.06
CA LEU A 58 -2.93 -11.64 10.09
C LEU A 58 -3.47 -11.63 11.52
N SER A 59 -3.31 -12.74 12.27
CA SER A 59 -3.72 -12.80 13.68
C SER A 59 -3.06 -11.68 14.49
N LYS A 60 -1.76 -11.46 14.28
CA LYS A 60 -1.05 -10.39 14.98
C LYS A 60 -1.57 -9.03 14.59
N ILE A 61 -1.82 -8.76 13.31
CA ILE A 61 -2.35 -7.49 12.82
C ILE A 61 -3.74 -7.23 13.39
N ILE A 62 -4.61 -8.23 13.46
CA ILE A 62 -5.94 -8.10 14.09
C ILE A 62 -5.82 -7.79 15.59
N ASP A 63 -4.85 -8.40 16.27
CA ASP A 63 -4.60 -8.17 17.70
C ASP A 63 -3.97 -6.79 17.99
N THR A 64 -3.61 -6.01 16.97
CA THR A 64 -3.02 -4.67 17.16
C THR A 64 -3.73 -3.60 16.35
N ASN A 65 -3.72 -2.38 16.88
CA ASN A 65 -4.19 -1.23 16.12
C ASN A 65 -3.09 -0.57 15.27
N ILE A 66 -1.81 -0.90 15.47
CA ILE A 66 -0.68 -0.17 14.88
C ILE A 66 0.37 -1.10 14.29
N ALA A 67 0.72 -0.88 13.03
CA ALA A 67 1.92 -1.43 12.41
C ALA A 67 2.67 -0.34 11.65
N PHE A 68 3.93 -0.54 11.31
CA PHE A 68 4.66 0.48 10.56
C PHE A 68 5.84 -0.07 9.76
N PHE A 69 6.06 0.53 8.61
CA PHE A 69 7.32 0.42 7.87
C PHE A 69 8.29 1.44 8.43
N TRP A 70 9.52 1.01 8.71
CA TRP A 70 10.58 1.86 9.20
C TRP A 70 11.85 1.66 8.37
N ILE A 71 12.33 2.75 7.79
CA ILE A 71 13.61 2.80 7.07
C ILE A 71 14.55 3.65 7.91
N VAL A 72 15.60 2.99 8.40
CA VAL A 72 16.73 3.58 9.12
C VAL A 72 18.01 3.28 8.37
N LYS A 73 19.11 3.93 8.75
CA LYS A 73 20.41 3.70 8.13
C LYS A 73 20.76 2.20 8.18
N GLY A 74 20.85 1.57 7.01
CA GLY A 74 21.22 0.16 6.85
C GLY A 74 20.09 -0.86 7.03
N ALA A 75 18.86 -0.47 7.40
CA ALA A 75 17.77 -1.43 7.59
C ALA A 75 16.41 -0.94 7.11
N LYS A 76 15.64 -1.87 6.53
CA LYS A 76 14.23 -1.68 6.12
C LYS A 76 13.39 -2.72 6.83
N ILE A 77 12.71 -2.32 7.89
CA ILE A 77 11.95 -3.22 8.75
C ILE A 77 10.48 -2.89 8.74
N PHE A 78 9.66 -3.91 8.87
CA PHE A 78 8.25 -3.79 9.19
C PHE A 78 8.01 -4.31 10.60
N TRP A 79 7.25 -3.57 11.39
CA TRP A 79 6.94 -3.92 12.77
C TRP A 79 5.42 -3.85 13.02
N ILE A 80 4.85 -4.99 13.42
CA ILE A 80 3.51 -5.12 13.99
C ILE A 80 3.60 -4.86 15.50
N ALA A 81 3.21 -3.67 15.96
CA ALA A 81 3.44 -3.23 17.34
C ALA A 81 2.59 -4.01 18.35
N ASP A 82 3.20 -4.65 19.35
CA ASP A 82 2.43 -5.21 20.46
C ASP A 82 1.78 -4.04 21.25
N PRO A 83 0.46 -4.03 21.45
CA PRO A 83 -0.22 -2.99 22.23
C PRO A 83 0.37 -2.77 23.63
N LYS A 84 0.96 -3.82 24.23
CA LYS A 84 1.59 -3.75 25.57
C LYS A 84 2.87 -2.92 25.56
N ASP A 85 3.62 -2.95 24.47
CA ASP A 85 4.94 -2.34 24.39
C ASP A 85 4.86 -0.81 24.17
N ASN A 86 3.70 -0.29 23.74
CA ASN A 86 3.48 1.15 23.52
C ASN A 86 4.60 1.81 22.68
N VAL A 87 5.11 1.09 21.69
CA VAL A 87 6.33 1.44 20.94
C VAL A 87 6.24 2.78 20.21
N ILE A 88 5.03 3.19 19.83
CA ILE A 88 4.78 4.45 19.12
C ILE A 88 3.57 5.14 19.73
N LYS A 89 3.74 6.43 20.07
CA LYS A 89 2.62 7.34 20.33
C LYS A 89 2.73 8.57 19.44
N ILE A 90 1.69 8.83 18.66
CA ILE A 90 1.61 9.98 17.77
C ILE A 90 0.96 11.13 18.55
N LYS A 91 1.74 12.17 18.85
CA LYS A 91 1.30 13.38 19.54
C LYS A 91 1.32 14.57 18.59
N ASN A 92 0.34 15.46 18.75
CA ASN A 92 0.22 16.79 18.15
C ASN A 92 0.45 16.90 16.63
N LYS A 93 -0.50 17.56 15.96
CA LYS A 93 -0.35 18.00 14.57
C LYS A 93 -0.08 19.49 14.58
N LYS A 94 1.18 19.90 14.45
CA LYS A 94 1.54 21.32 14.33
C LYS A 94 1.74 21.65 12.85
N GLU A 95 1.27 22.82 12.41
CA GLU A 95 1.55 23.33 11.07
C GLU A 95 2.55 24.47 11.17
N TYR A 96 3.61 24.41 10.37
CA TYR A 96 4.58 25.50 10.24
C TYR A 96 4.88 25.83 8.78
N LEU A 97 5.41 27.02 8.52
CA LEU A 97 5.79 27.48 7.19
C LEU A 97 7.28 27.22 6.98
N ARG A 98 7.62 26.48 5.92
CA ARG A 98 9.00 26.29 5.45
C ARG A 98 9.05 26.60 3.96
N ASN A 99 9.90 27.55 3.56
CA ASN A 99 10.02 28.00 2.16
C ASN A 99 8.66 28.38 1.52
N GLY A 100 7.80 29.07 2.28
CA GLY A 100 6.46 29.47 1.82
C GLY A 100 5.43 28.33 1.72
N LYS A 101 5.79 27.09 2.08
CA LYS A 101 4.89 25.94 2.09
C LYS A 101 4.50 25.57 3.52
N LYS A 102 3.20 25.31 3.74
CA LYS A 102 2.72 24.74 5.00
C LYS A 102 3.15 23.28 5.10
N ILE A 103 3.91 22.96 6.14
CA ILE A 103 4.35 21.61 6.47
C ILE A 103 3.68 21.20 7.77
N LYS A 104 3.20 19.97 7.84
CA LYS A 104 2.70 19.35 9.07
C LYS A 104 3.85 18.64 9.76
N SER A 105 4.04 18.93 11.03
CA SER A 105 4.92 18.19 11.94
C SER A 105 4.10 17.36 12.90
N PHE A 106 4.64 16.17 13.17
CA PHE A 106 4.14 15.19 14.12
C PHE A 106 5.24 14.89 15.13
N GLN A 107 4.88 14.95 16.41
CA GLN A 107 5.76 14.47 17.47
C GLN A 107 5.49 12.97 17.65
N ILE A 108 6.54 12.16 17.51
CA ILE A 108 6.43 10.71 17.67
C ILE A 108 7.28 10.31 18.87
N ASP A 109 6.63 9.86 19.93
CA ASP A 109 7.34 9.23 21.04
C ASP A 109 7.61 7.78 20.64
N GLN A 110 8.88 7.44 20.48
CA GLN A 110 9.33 6.08 20.23
C GLN A 110 9.88 5.50 21.53
N ASN A 111 9.29 4.42 22.00
CA ASN A 111 9.80 3.67 23.16
C ASN A 111 10.38 2.34 22.68
N ILE A 112 11.45 2.43 21.87
CA ILE A 112 12.12 1.29 21.27
C ILE A 112 13.42 1.07 22.01
N ASN A 113 13.59 -0.13 22.57
CA ASN A 113 14.78 -0.58 23.27
C ASN A 113 15.12 -2.02 22.82
N GLU A 114 16.28 -2.54 23.24
CA GLU A 114 16.72 -3.87 22.82
C GLU A 114 15.73 -4.98 23.22
N GLU A 115 15.12 -4.89 24.40
CA GLU A 115 14.14 -5.87 24.87
C GLU A 115 12.86 -5.91 24.02
N THR A 116 12.36 -4.74 23.61
CA THR A 116 11.18 -4.65 22.74
C THR A 116 11.49 -5.14 21.32
N LEU A 117 12.69 -4.85 20.80
CA LEU A 117 13.14 -5.39 19.51
C LEU A 117 13.32 -6.91 19.53
N ASP A 118 13.96 -7.46 20.57
CA ASP A 118 14.18 -8.90 20.73
C ASP A 118 12.84 -9.64 20.86
N ARG A 119 11.92 -9.12 21.68
CA ARG A 119 10.56 -9.67 21.82
C ARG A 119 9.79 -9.64 20.50
N ALA A 120 9.86 -8.53 19.77
CA ALA A 120 9.19 -8.40 18.48
C ALA A 120 9.78 -9.36 17.43
N ASN A 121 11.10 -9.54 17.41
CA ASN A 121 11.77 -10.48 16.52
C ASN A 121 11.41 -11.94 16.87
N LYS A 122 11.44 -12.32 18.16
CA LYS A 122 11.08 -13.68 18.63
C LYS A 122 9.60 -14.02 18.40
N SER A 123 8.74 -13.01 18.43
CA SER A 123 7.30 -13.17 18.18
C SER A 123 6.93 -12.98 16.71
N PHE A 124 7.89 -12.98 15.77
CA PHE A 124 7.67 -12.73 14.34
C PHE A 124 6.76 -11.51 14.07
N ARG A 125 6.93 -10.46 14.88
CA ARG A 125 6.29 -9.15 14.72
C ARG A 125 7.20 -8.15 14.03
N LEU A 126 8.49 -8.47 13.91
CA LEU A 126 9.52 -7.65 13.29
C LEU A 126 10.21 -8.44 12.17
N PHE A 127 10.23 -7.89 10.96
CA PHE A 127 10.88 -8.53 9.81
C PHE A 127 11.38 -7.53 8.78
N GLU A 128 12.31 -7.96 7.92
CA GLU A 128 12.78 -7.15 6.79
C GLU A 128 11.78 -7.15 5.64
N PHE A 129 11.74 -6.04 4.90
CA PHE A 129 10.96 -5.93 3.67
C PHE A 129 11.80 -5.41 2.51
N ASP A 130 11.47 -5.86 1.30
CA ASP A 130 12.03 -5.37 0.05
C ASP A 130 11.07 -4.35 -0.57
N ALA A 131 11.40 -3.08 -0.37
CA ALA A 131 10.63 -1.96 -0.89
C ALA A 131 10.44 -2.02 -2.42
N SER A 132 11.37 -2.59 -3.19
CA SER A 132 11.25 -2.67 -4.66
C SER A 132 10.08 -3.55 -5.10
N ARG A 133 9.65 -4.50 -4.26
CA ARG A 133 8.54 -5.43 -4.54
C ARG A 133 7.18 -4.74 -4.55
N PHE A 134 7.02 -3.56 -3.94
CA PHE A 134 5.76 -2.81 -4.02
C PHE A 134 5.35 -2.49 -5.46
N SER A 135 6.31 -2.16 -6.32
CA SER A 135 6.06 -1.89 -7.76
C SER A 135 5.57 -3.11 -8.55
N LYS A 136 5.81 -4.32 -8.03
CA LYS A 136 5.42 -5.60 -8.65
C LYS A 136 4.01 -6.05 -8.26
N ILE A 137 3.45 -5.50 -7.18
CA ILE A 137 2.08 -5.81 -6.75
C ILE A 137 1.11 -5.25 -7.80
N LEU A 138 0.38 -6.15 -8.48
CA LEU A 138 -0.54 -5.81 -9.57
C LEU A 138 0.16 -5.03 -10.70
N GLN A 139 1.35 -5.49 -11.13
CA GLN A 139 2.18 -4.82 -12.14
C GLN A 139 1.45 -4.51 -13.47
N ASN A 140 0.47 -5.33 -13.84
CA ASN A 140 -0.31 -5.18 -15.08
C ASN A 140 -1.49 -4.20 -14.97
N PHE A 141 -1.56 -3.38 -13.92
CA PHE A 141 -2.64 -2.43 -13.68
C PHE A 141 -2.51 -1.15 -14.53
N GLY A 142 -2.69 -1.30 -15.85
CA GLY A 142 -2.59 -0.23 -16.83
C GLY A 142 -3.85 0.63 -16.99
N PHE A 143 -3.81 1.57 -17.95
CA PHE A 143 -4.94 2.45 -18.29
C PHE A 143 -6.21 1.66 -18.69
N LEU A 144 -6.07 0.67 -19.59
CA LEU A 144 -7.20 -0.14 -20.05
C LEU A 144 -7.84 -0.95 -18.91
N VAL A 145 -7.03 -1.48 -17.99
CA VAL A 145 -7.52 -2.18 -16.79
C VAL A 145 -8.31 -1.23 -15.89
N LYS A 146 -7.80 -0.01 -15.66
CA LYS A 146 -8.53 1.01 -14.87
C LYS A 146 -9.89 1.34 -15.49
N PHE A 147 -9.96 1.47 -16.81
CA PHE A 147 -11.22 1.68 -17.52
C PHE A 147 -12.14 0.45 -17.40
N GLY A 148 -11.62 -0.76 -17.59
CA GLY A 148 -12.38 -1.99 -17.41
C GLY A 148 -12.99 -2.13 -16.02
N LEU A 149 -12.22 -1.80 -14.97
CA LEU A 149 -12.67 -1.83 -13.58
C LEU A 149 -13.78 -0.81 -13.27
N MET A 150 -13.96 0.25 -14.06
CA MET A 150 -15.12 1.15 -13.90
C MET A 150 -16.44 0.45 -14.23
N PHE A 151 -16.39 -0.62 -15.04
CA PHE A 151 -17.56 -1.40 -15.45
C PHE A 151 -17.74 -2.69 -14.63
N ILE A 152 -16.79 -3.02 -13.75
CA ILE A 152 -16.87 -4.16 -12.84
C ILE A 152 -17.36 -3.65 -11.47
N LYS A 153 -18.18 -4.45 -10.78
CA LYS A 153 -18.63 -4.16 -9.41
C LYS A 153 -17.42 -3.91 -8.52
N ASN A 154 -17.55 -3.05 -7.50
CA ASN A 154 -16.48 -2.69 -6.56
C ASN A 154 -15.66 -3.93 -6.14
N HIS A 155 -14.38 -3.95 -6.54
CA HIS A 155 -13.43 -5.03 -6.29
C HIS A 155 -12.14 -4.44 -5.70
N PRO A 156 -11.56 -5.03 -4.63
CA PRO A 156 -10.50 -4.42 -3.82
C PRO A 156 -9.16 -4.21 -4.54
N VAL A 157 -8.97 -4.82 -5.72
CA VAL A 157 -7.73 -4.72 -6.52
C VAL A 157 -7.35 -3.26 -6.78
N LYS A 158 -8.33 -2.36 -6.98
CA LYS A 158 -8.05 -0.94 -7.22
C LYS A 158 -7.44 -0.29 -5.98
N GLU A 159 -8.00 -0.57 -4.81
CA GLU A 159 -7.55 -0.08 -3.51
C GLU A 159 -6.18 -0.67 -3.14
N ILE A 160 -5.97 -1.97 -3.38
CA ILE A 160 -4.68 -2.65 -3.18
C ILE A 160 -3.60 -2.03 -4.07
N HIS A 161 -3.88 -1.84 -5.37
CA HIS A 161 -2.94 -1.20 -6.27
C HIS A 161 -2.62 0.25 -5.84
N ALA A 162 -3.63 1.00 -5.39
CA ALA A 162 -3.44 2.36 -4.91
C ALA A 162 -2.57 2.39 -3.63
N ALA A 163 -2.80 1.46 -2.70
CA ALA A 163 -2.01 1.29 -1.49
C ALA A 163 -0.56 0.92 -1.81
N ALA A 164 -0.35 -0.11 -2.62
CA ALA A 164 0.98 -0.55 -3.05
C ALA A 164 1.76 0.56 -3.75
N LYS A 165 1.12 1.30 -4.67
CA LYS A 165 1.74 2.45 -5.35
C LYS A 165 2.07 3.60 -4.40
N MET A 166 1.25 3.82 -3.37
CA MET A 166 1.52 4.82 -2.34
C MET A 166 2.72 4.40 -1.47
N PHE A 167 2.79 3.14 -1.05
CA PHE A 167 3.91 2.60 -0.31
C PHE A 167 5.20 2.62 -1.13
N ASP A 168 5.14 2.19 -2.39
CA ASP A 168 6.25 2.29 -3.36
C ASP A 168 6.80 3.72 -3.41
N LYS A 169 5.92 4.70 -3.66
CA LYS A 169 6.30 6.11 -3.73
C LYS A 169 6.94 6.60 -2.42
N GLU A 170 6.44 6.20 -1.26
CA GLU A 170 6.96 6.72 0.01
C GLU A 170 8.22 6.00 0.49
N LEU A 171 8.34 4.69 0.26
CA LEU A 171 9.38 3.82 0.78
C LEU A 171 10.54 3.55 -0.20
N ASN A 172 10.35 3.82 -1.50
CA ASN A 172 11.44 3.82 -2.51
C ASN A 172 11.95 5.22 -2.87
N LYS A 173 11.47 6.28 -2.21
CA LYS A 173 12.03 7.62 -2.41
C LYS A 173 13.47 7.63 -1.86
N ASP A 174 14.46 7.94 -2.71
CA ASP A 174 15.87 8.06 -2.35
C ASP A 174 16.04 8.72 -0.98
N SER A 175 16.25 7.88 0.03
CA SER A 175 16.63 8.34 1.35
C SER A 175 18.09 8.73 1.22
N ARG A 176 18.39 10.03 1.36
CA ARG A 176 19.77 10.42 1.69
C ARG A 176 20.16 9.66 2.96
N ASP A 177 21.42 9.29 3.09
CA ASP A 177 21.92 8.41 4.17
C ASP A 177 21.55 8.85 5.61
N ASN A 178 21.13 10.10 5.77
CA ASN A 178 20.77 10.75 7.05
C ASN A 178 19.25 10.97 7.20
N GLN A 179 18.41 10.21 6.49
CA GLN A 179 16.95 10.33 6.57
C GLN A 179 16.29 9.08 7.13
N THR A 180 15.55 9.26 8.22
CA THR A 180 14.60 8.25 8.71
C THR A 180 13.26 8.44 8.00
N GLN A 181 12.74 7.36 7.42
CA GLN A 181 11.38 7.35 6.85
C GLN A 181 10.53 6.35 7.61
N MET A 182 9.30 6.73 7.92
CA MET A 182 8.36 5.86 8.61
C MET A 182 6.98 5.98 7.98
N VAL A 183 6.33 4.86 7.72
CA VAL A 183 4.94 4.81 7.29
C VAL A 183 4.16 4.04 8.35
N ILE A 184 3.39 4.76 9.17
CA ILE A 184 2.59 4.18 10.24
C ILE A 184 1.19 3.89 9.73
N LEU A 185 0.74 2.68 10.01
CA LEU A 185 -0.56 2.10 9.73
C LEU A 185 -1.32 2.04 11.05
N ASP A 186 -2.34 2.88 11.22
CA ASP A 186 -3.15 2.97 12.43
C ASP A 186 -4.63 2.63 12.15
N ASN A 187 -5.30 2.02 13.11
CA ASN A 187 -6.66 1.46 13.02
C ASN A 187 -6.78 0.36 11.95
N LEU A 188 -6.01 -0.72 12.08
CA LEU A 188 -5.97 -1.86 11.15
C LEU A 188 -7.18 -2.82 11.21
N ASP A 189 -8.24 -2.42 11.91
CA ASP A 189 -9.30 -3.31 12.39
C ASP A 189 -10.29 -3.75 11.30
N PHE A 190 -11.12 -2.82 10.77
CA PHE A 190 -12.30 -3.23 9.99
C PHE A 190 -12.44 -2.62 8.60
N LYS A 191 -12.26 -1.31 8.43
CA LYS A 191 -12.62 -0.64 7.17
C LYS A 191 -11.74 0.54 6.77
N ASN A 192 -11.31 1.33 7.74
CA ASN A 192 -10.53 2.53 7.49
C ASN A 192 -9.20 2.44 8.21
N ILE A 193 -8.13 2.72 7.47
CA ILE A 193 -6.78 2.82 8.03
C ILE A 193 -6.32 4.27 7.90
N THR A 194 -5.74 4.79 8.98
CA THR A 194 -5.04 6.07 8.97
C THR A 194 -3.57 5.81 8.70
N ILE A 195 -3.04 6.47 7.68
CA ILE A 195 -1.66 6.31 7.24
C ILE A 195 -0.89 7.60 7.46
N TYR A 196 0.10 7.53 8.34
CA TYR A 196 1.04 8.62 8.60
C TYR A 196 2.31 8.39 7.79
N LYS A 197 2.60 9.30 6.88
CA LYS A 197 3.81 9.31 6.05
C LYS A 197 4.78 10.28 6.67
N LEU A 198 5.81 9.78 7.33
CA LEU A 198 6.69 10.54 8.19
C LEU A 198 8.13 10.50 7.68
N ARG A 199 8.81 11.63 7.77
CA ARG A 199 10.20 11.80 7.35
C ARG A 199 10.92 12.67 8.36
N ARG A 200 12.15 12.29 8.68
CA ARG A 200 13.03 13.06 9.57
C ARG A 200 14.43 13.09 8.99
N THR A 201 15.01 14.28 8.93
CA THR A 201 16.47 14.48 8.77
C THR A 201 17.09 14.58 10.16
N GLU A 202 18.31 14.08 10.34
CA GLU A 202 19.03 14.05 11.63
C GLU A 202 19.08 15.40 12.37
N ASP A 203 18.99 16.53 11.66
CA ASP A 203 19.01 17.89 12.26
C ASP A 203 17.78 18.25 13.14
N LEU A 204 16.73 17.42 13.16
CA LEU A 204 15.51 17.63 13.94
C LEU A 204 15.35 16.47 14.94
N GLU A 205 15.69 16.67 16.22
CA GLU A 205 15.73 15.58 17.20
C GLU A 205 14.37 14.87 17.42
N TYR A 206 13.22 15.59 17.39
CA TYR A 206 11.93 15.05 17.85
C TYR A 206 10.73 15.21 16.91
N ASP A 207 10.86 15.98 15.82
CA ASP A 207 9.74 16.32 14.93
C ASP A 207 9.84 15.59 13.60
N PHE A 208 8.79 14.86 13.23
CA PHE A 208 8.65 14.26 11.90
C PHE A 208 7.85 15.16 10.97
N GLU A 209 8.41 15.49 9.81
CA GLU A 209 7.65 16.09 8.72
C GLU A 209 6.79 15.04 8.06
N GLY A 210 5.50 15.32 7.88
CA GLY A 210 4.64 14.28 7.32
C GLY A 210 3.29 14.69 6.79
N ALA A 211 2.60 13.69 6.24
CA ALA A 211 1.24 13.80 5.73
C ALA A 211 0.40 12.65 6.26
N VAL A 212 -0.89 12.91 6.44
CA VAL A 212 -1.88 11.89 6.79
C VAL A 212 -2.72 11.59 5.55
N THR A 213 -2.96 10.32 5.30
CA THR A 213 -3.89 9.84 4.26
C THR A 213 -4.74 8.74 4.87
N TYR A 214 -5.93 8.53 4.30
CA TYR A 214 -6.83 7.47 4.71
C TYR A 214 -6.99 6.50 3.55
N LEU A 215 -7.00 5.20 3.83
CA LEU A 215 -7.49 4.21 2.88
C LEU A 215 -8.75 3.57 3.46
N THR A 216 -9.67 3.26 2.56
CA THR A 216 -10.90 2.55 2.89
C THR A 216 -10.96 1.32 2.02
N PHE A 217 -11.16 0.16 2.65
CA PHE A 217 -11.42 -1.09 1.96
C PHE A 217 -12.83 -1.54 2.36
N GLU A 218 -13.71 -1.67 1.37
CA GLU A 218 -14.98 -2.34 1.62
C GLU A 218 -14.71 -3.84 1.84
N PRO A 219 -15.36 -4.47 2.82
CA PRO A 219 -15.32 -5.92 2.96
C PRO A 219 -15.71 -6.58 1.63
N PHE A 220 -14.93 -7.57 1.22
CA PHE A 220 -15.13 -8.21 -0.07
C PHE A 220 -15.01 -9.73 0.10
N GLN A 221 -15.92 -10.45 -0.54
CA GLN A 221 -15.88 -11.91 -0.51
C GLN A 221 -14.93 -12.41 -1.60
N ILE A 222 -13.84 -13.04 -1.19
CA ILE A 222 -12.93 -13.76 -2.09
C ILE A 222 -13.09 -15.24 -1.75
N ASN A 223 -13.54 -16.02 -2.73
CA ASN A 223 -13.96 -17.41 -2.53
C ASN A 223 -15.07 -17.49 -1.45
N ASP A 224 -14.81 -18.22 -0.35
CA ASP A 224 -15.74 -18.44 0.76
C ASP A 224 -15.41 -17.61 2.01
N LYS A 225 -14.47 -16.67 1.92
CA LYS A 225 -14.03 -15.82 3.03
C LYS A 225 -14.38 -14.36 2.77
N VAL A 226 -14.95 -13.71 3.78
CA VAL A 226 -15.12 -12.26 3.79
C VAL A 226 -13.79 -11.65 4.23
N CYS A 227 -13.08 -11.06 3.29
CA CYS A 227 -11.82 -10.37 3.53
C CYS A 227 -12.08 -8.91 3.89
N VAL A 228 -11.36 -8.42 4.89
CA VAL A 228 -11.41 -7.03 5.38
C VAL A 228 -10.05 -6.36 5.18
N ILE A 229 -9.90 -5.15 5.72
CA ILE A 229 -8.69 -4.35 5.53
C ILE A 229 -7.40 -5.04 6.01
N SER A 230 -7.46 -5.75 7.14
CA SER A 230 -6.32 -6.48 7.70
C SER A 230 -5.84 -7.58 6.76
N ASP A 231 -6.74 -8.30 6.08
CA ASP A 231 -6.38 -9.29 5.06
C ASP A 231 -5.60 -8.67 3.90
N PHE A 232 -6.08 -7.54 3.37
CA PHE A 232 -5.44 -6.88 2.23
C PHE A 232 -4.09 -6.26 2.59
N ILE A 233 -3.96 -5.68 3.79
CA ILE A 233 -2.68 -5.19 4.29
C ILE A 233 -1.72 -6.35 4.50
N THR A 234 -2.17 -7.45 5.13
CA THR A 234 -1.34 -8.65 5.32
C THR A 234 -0.87 -9.22 3.98
N TYR A 235 -1.74 -9.25 2.97
CA TYR A 235 -1.36 -9.66 1.63
C TYR A 235 -0.25 -8.76 1.06
N ILE A 236 -0.40 -7.43 1.13
CA ILE A 236 0.65 -6.49 0.68
C ILE A 236 1.96 -6.76 1.42
N LEU A 237 1.90 -7.02 2.72
CA LEU A 237 3.07 -7.32 3.56
C LEU A 237 3.78 -8.59 3.11
N GLU A 238 3.04 -9.68 2.88
CA GLU A 238 3.59 -10.93 2.39
C GLU A 238 4.27 -10.76 1.02
N LYS A 239 3.73 -9.93 0.13
CA LYS A 239 4.35 -9.69 -1.19
C LYS A 239 5.66 -8.92 -1.11
N VAL A 240 5.87 -8.11 -0.06
CA VAL A 240 7.13 -7.36 0.16
C VAL A 240 8.03 -7.97 1.21
N TYR A 241 7.57 -9.03 1.90
CA TYR A 241 8.35 -9.77 2.87
C TYR A 241 9.65 -10.27 2.23
N LYS A 242 10.75 -10.12 2.97
CA LYS A 242 12.07 -10.57 2.57
C LYS A 242 12.52 -11.64 3.55
N ASP A 243 12.71 -12.85 3.05
CA ASP A 243 13.13 -13.97 3.90
C ASP A 243 14.58 -13.77 4.37
N LYS A 244 14.87 -14.09 5.63
CA LYS A 244 16.22 -13.96 6.20
C LYS A 244 17.21 -14.85 5.44
N ASN A 245 16.73 -15.96 4.85
CA ASN A 245 17.55 -16.86 4.03
C ASN A 245 17.96 -16.28 2.66
N GLU A 246 17.38 -15.16 2.23
CA GLU A 246 17.82 -14.42 1.03
C GLU A 246 18.93 -13.39 1.37
N THR A 247 19.35 -13.28 2.64
CA THR A 247 20.21 -12.19 3.11
C THR A 247 21.40 -12.70 3.94
N ASN A 248 22.48 -13.09 3.26
CA ASN A 248 23.81 -13.05 3.88
C ASN A 248 24.20 -11.58 4.05
N TYR A 249 23.96 -11.00 5.23
CA TYR A 249 24.76 -9.86 5.69
C TYR A 249 25.13 -10.01 7.16
N HIS A 250 26.45 -10.06 7.34
CA HIS A 250 27.19 -9.82 8.56
C HIS A 250 26.63 -8.61 9.31
N ILE A 251 25.99 -8.86 10.44
CA ILE A 251 26.13 -7.96 11.59
C ILE A 251 27.50 -8.32 12.18
N GLN A 252 28.56 -7.77 11.60
CA GLN A 252 29.87 -7.73 12.25
C GLN A 252 29.96 -6.38 12.98
N ASP A 253 29.92 -6.49 14.31
CA ASP A 253 30.68 -5.73 15.28
C ASP A 253 31.01 -4.27 14.92
N GLN A 254 30.23 -3.35 15.50
CA GLN A 254 30.77 -2.09 15.99
C GLN A 254 30.24 -1.85 17.41
N CYS A 255 30.85 -2.57 18.37
CA CYS A 255 31.16 -2.03 19.68
C CYS A 255 32.43 -1.19 19.58
#